data_AF-A0A381KQF1-F1
#
_entry.id   AF-A0A381KQF1-F1
#
_cell.length_a   1.000
_cell.length_b   1.000
_cell.length_c   1.000
_cell.angle_alpha   90.00
_cell.angle_beta   90.00
_cell.angle_gamma   90.00
#
_symmetry.space_group_name_H-M   'P 1'
#
loop_
_entity.id
_entity.type
_entity.pdbx_description
1 polymer ?
#
loop_
_entity_poly.entity_id
_entity_poly.type
_entity_poly.pdbx_seq_one_letter_code
_entity_poly.pdbx_strand_id
1 'polypeptide(L)'
;MCSLVSNIRNSIIYIFVLMFSQLAFATGNTVTENTVINFYKAYLSDDSANDSSIVSKYVSDELMKSINDSTMCNYDSDDSVSAADLEKLCAKKHECKAYKGNYLCDWYGVWVESDVNYFTKSQDVYPSWKSSIKTSTVRQNAQQSVIDVVLGEGKETSSSLQVTLKKDGVNWKISSVTE
;
A
#
# COMPACT_ATOMS: atom_id res chain seq x y z
N MET A 1 0.65 62.14 -6.26
CA MET A 1 0.54 61.00 -5.32
C MET A 1 -0.32 59.91 -5.96
N CYS A 2 0.26 58.98 -6.73
CA CYS A 2 -0.49 57.83 -7.28
C CYS A 2 0.43 56.67 -7.69
N SER A 3 1.47 56.39 -6.89
CA SER A 3 2.45 55.32 -7.20
C SER A 3 2.72 54.39 -6.01
N LEU A 4 2.59 54.89 -4.77
CA LEU A 4 2.94 54.11 -3.57
C LEU A 4 1.86 53.07 -3.16
N VAL A 5 0.59 53.31 -3.49
CA VAL A 5 -0.54 52.44 -3.08
C VAL A 5 -0.64 51.16 -3.93
N SER A 6 -0.10 51.18 -5.16
CA SER A 6 -0.16 50.03 -6.07
C SER A 6 0.82 48.90 -5.69
N ASN A 7 1.98 49.25 -5.12
CA ASN A 7 3.01 48.26 -4.79
C ASN A 7 2.71 47.47 -3.51
N ILE A 8 2.10 48.10 -2.51
CA ILE A 8 1.73 47.42 -1.24
C ILE A 8 0.59 46.41 -1.48
N ARG A 9 -0.35 46.72 -2.39
CA ARG A 9 -1.47 45.82 -2.71
C ARG A 9 -1.02 44.55 -3.43
N ASN A 10 0.01 44.62 -4.28
CA ASN A 10 0.56 43.44 -4.95
C ASN A 10 1.38 42.55 -4.01
N SER A 11 2.16 43.12 -3.07
CA SER A 11 2.94 42.33 -2.11
C SER A 11 2.08 41.53 -1.12
N ILE A 12 0.90 42.03 -0.74
CA ILE A 12 -0.03 41.31 0.16
C ILE A 12 -0.62 40.06 -0.53
N ILE A 13 -0.85 40.12 -1.85
CA ILE A 13 -1.38 38.99 -2.62
C ILE A 13 -0.36 37.84 -2.69
N TYR A 14 0.93 38.15 -2.87
CA TYR A 14 1.97 37.11 -2.94
C TYR A 14 2.17 36.35 -1.61
N ILE A 15 2.03 37.03 -0.47
CA ILE A 15 2.13 36.40 0.86
C ILE A 15 0.94 35.45 1.09
N PHE A 16 -0.27 35.82 0.66
CA PHE A 16 -1.43 34.95 0.76
C PHE A 16 -1.32 33.69 -0.11
N VAL A 17 -0.77 33.79 -1.32
CA VAL A 17 -0.61 32.64 -2.23
C VAL A 17 0.41 31.60 -1.70
N LEU A 18 1.44 32.03 -0.98
CA LEU A 18 2.44 31.13 -0.39
C LEU A 18 1.93 30.37 0.84
N MET A 19 0.99 30.94 1.61
CA MET A 19 0.44 30.27 2.80
C MET A 19 -0.56 29.15 2.44
N PHE A 20 -1.25 29.25 1.29
CA PHE A 20 -2.21 28.22 0.87
C PHE A 20 -1.55 26.95 0.31
N SER A 21 -0.33 27.03 -0.22
CA SER A 21 0.34 25.83 -0.77
C SER A 21 0.79 24.87 0.34
N GLN A 22 1.17 25.38 1.52
CA GLN A 22 1.65 24.56 2.63
C GLN A 22 0.53 23.75 3.31
N LEU A 23 -0.70 24.27 3.33
CA LEU A 23 -1.86 23.58 3.92
C LEU A 23 -2.26 22.34 3.13
N ALA A 24 -2.16 22.37 1.79
CA ALA A 24 -2.52 21.24 0.93
C ALA A 24 -1.61 20.01 1.14
N PHE A 25 -0.33 20.23 1.45
CA PHE A 25 0.63 19.15 1.69
C PHE A 25 0.37 18.40 2.99
N ALA A 26 0.07 19.11 4.09
CA ALA A 26 -0.23 18.47 5.37
C ALA A 26 -1.51 17.62 5.30
N THR A 27 -2.56 18.12 4.65
CA THR A 27 -3.79 17.35 4.44
C THR A 27 -3.56 16.10 3.60
N GLY A 28 -2.68 16.18 2.59
CA GLY A 28 -2.35 15.05 1.74
C GLY A 28 -1.73 13.87 2.48
N ASN A 29 -0.81 14.15 3.43
CA ASN A 29 -0.13 13.11 4.20
C ASN A 29 -1.11 12.38 5.15
N THR A 30 -2.02 13.12 5.79
CA THR A 30 -3.02 12.50 6.67
C THR A 30 -3.98 11.58 5.91
N VAL A 31 -4.29 11.88 4.64
CA VAL A 31 -5.18 11.03 3.84
C VAL A 31 -4.54 9.68 3.51
N THR A 32 -3.27 9.67 3.11
CA THR A 32 -2.56 8.45 2.71
C THR A 32 -2.25 7.56 3.92
N GLU A 33 -1.82 8.13 5.04
CA GLU A 33 -1.69 7.41 6.31
C GLU A 33 -3.02 6.80 6.77
N ASN A 34 -4.12 7.58 6.74
CA ASN A 34 -5.43 7.08 7.09
C ASN A 34 -5.91 5.96 6.15
N THR A 35 -5.62 6.03 4.85
CA THR A 35 -5.91 4.95 3.91
C THR A 35 -5.21 3.66 4.33
N VAL A 36 -3.94 3.72 4.71
CA VAL A 36 -3.16 2.55 5.14
C VAL A 36 -3.66 2.02 6.50
N ILE A 37 -3.92 2.89 7.47
CA ILE A 37 -4.49 2.51 8.76
C ILE A 37 -5.84 1.79 8.57
N ASN A 38 -6.72 2.37 7.74
CA ASN A 38 -8.04 1.80 7.50
C ASN A 38 -7.97 0.47 6.75
N PHE A 39 -7.02 0.33 5.82
CA PHE A 39 -6.74 -0.95 5.19
C PHE A 39 -6.33 -1.99 6.23
N TYR A 40 -5.31 -1.74 7.06
CA TYR A 40 -4.84 -2.75 8.02
C TYR A 40 -5.86 -3.06 9.12
N LYS A 41 -6.62 -2.07 9.61
CA LYS A 41 -7.72 -2.31 10.54
C LYS A 41 -8.78 -3.23 9.95
N ALA A 42 -9.17 -2.97 8.70
CA ALA A 42 -10.14 -3.78 8.01
C ALA A 42 -9.56 -5.12 7.58
N TYR A 43 -8.28 -5.23 7.24
CA TYR A 43 -7.66 -6.47 6.76
C TYR A 43 -7.37 -7.46 7.90
N LEU A 44 -7.00 -6.94 9.08
CA LEU A 44 -6.65 -7.73 10.25
C LEU A 44 -7.85 -8.02 11.16
N SER A 45 -9.06 -7.53 10.85
CA SER A 45 -10.25 -7.88 11.63
C SER A 45 -10.65 -9.34 11.43
N ASP A 46 -11.23 -9.97 12.46
CA ASP A 46 -11.59 -11.39 12.42
C ASP A 46 -12.66 -11.75 11.37
N ASP A 47 -13.45 -10.76 10.94
CA ASP A 47 -14.57 -10.96 10.01
C ASP A 47 -14.19 -10.77 8.52
N SER A 48 -12.94 -10.42 8.22
CA SER A 48 -12.57 -9.86 6.90
C SER A 48 -11.42 -10.55 6.19
N ALA A 49 -10.79 -11.55 6.81
CA ALA A 49 -9.59 -12.20 6.27
C ALA A 49 -9.76 -12.74 4.83
N ASN A 50 -11.01 -12.98 4.39
CA ASN A 50 -11.37 -13.41 3.04
C ASN A 50 -12.34 -12.47 2.31
N ASP A 51 -12.57 -11.25 2.82
CA ASP A 51 -13.48 -10.31 2.18
C ASP A 51 -12.77 -9.54 1.05
N SER A 52 -12.96 -10.03 -0.18
CA SER A 52 -12.45 -9.41 -1.40
C SER A 52 -12.93 -7.96 -1.60
N SER A 53 -14.03 -7.56 -0.96
CA SER A 53 -14.54 -6.19 -1.01
C SER A 53 -13.66 -5.21 -0.23
N ILE A 54 -13.02 -5.66 0.85
CA ILE A 54 -12.08 -4.83 1.63
C ILE A 54 -10.79 -4.64 0.84
N VAL A 55 -10.24 -5.72 0.27
CA VAL A 55 -9.00 -5.65 -0.50
C VAL A 55 -9.19 -4.75 -1.73
N SER A 56 -10.25 -4.94 -2.51
CA SER A 56 -10.52 -4.14 -3.72
C SER A 56 -10.77 -2.65 -3.46
N LYS A 57 -11.22 -2.29 -2.26
CA LYS A 57 -11.41 -0.89 -1.85
C LYS A 57 -10.08 -0.14 -1.69
N TYR A 58 -9.04 -0.81 -1.18
CA TYR A 58 -7.79 -0.16 -0.78
C TYR A 58 -6.59 -0.53 -1.66
N VAL A 59 -6.66 -1.65 -2.39
CA VAL A 59 -5.54 -2.21 -3.16
C VAL A 59 -5.80 -2.02 -4.65
N SER A 60 -4.75 -1.70 -5.42
CA SER A 60 -4.87 -1.55 -6.87
C SER A 60 -5.16 -2.88 -7.54
N ASP A 61 -5.93 -2.83 -8.64
CA ASP A 61 -6.30 -4.02 -9.40
C ASP A 61 -5.07 -4.74 -9.96
N GLU A 62 -4.04 -3.97 -10.36
CA GLU A 62 -2.73 -4.49 -10.79
C GLU A 62 -2.04 -5.30 -9.68
N LEU A 63 -2.05 -4.79 -8.44
CA LEU A 63 -1.45 -5.49 -7.31
C LEU A 63 -2.26 -6.74 -6.95
N MET A 64 -3.59 -6.63 -6.89
CA MET A 64 -4.46 -7.79 -6.65
C MET A 64 -4.24 -8.90 -7.68
N LYS A 65 -4.15 -8.55 -8.97
CA LYS A 65 -3.87 -9.50 -10.04
C LYS A 65 -2.52 -10.21 -9.81
N SER A 66 -1.48 -9.46 -9.44
CA SER A 66 -0.15 -10.01 -9.21
C SER A 66 -0.12 -10.99 -8.04
N ILE A 67 -0.79 -10.65 -6.94
CA ILE A 67 -0.91 -11.52 -5.75
C ILE A 67 -1.75 -12.76 -6.06
N ASN A 68 -2.87 -12.61 -6.75
CA ASN A 68 -3.77 -13.73 -7.07
C ASN A 68 -3.11 -14.71 -8.04
N ASP A 69 -2.52 -14.23 -9.14
CA ASP A 69 -1.82 -15.09 -10.10
C ASP A 69 -0.64 -15.81 -9.42
N SER A 70 0.11 -15.12 -8.56
CA SER A 70 1.18 -15.75 -7.78
C SER A 70 0.64 -16.80 -6.82
N THR A 71 -0.45 -16.53 -6.11
CA THR A 71 -1.05 -17.45 -5.14
C THR A 71 -1.51 -18.73 -5.84
N MET A 72 -2.16 -18.60 -7.00
CA MET A 72 -2.63 -19.76 -7.76
C MET A 72 -1.51 -20.67 -8.26
N CYS A 73 -0.31 -20.13 -8.48
CA CYS A 73 0.84 -20.91 -8.93
C CYS A 73 1.73 -21.44 -7.81
N ASN A 74 1.63 -20.88 -6.60
CA ASN A 74 2.48 -21.24 -5.47
C ASN A 74 1.78 -22.15 -4.44
N TYR A 75 0.46 -22.11 -4.37
CA TYR A 75 -0.33 -22.90 -3.42
C TYR A 75 -1.28 -23.85 -4.17
N ASP A 76 -1.72 -24.92 -3.51
CA ASP A 76 -2.70 -25.87 -4.05
C ASP A 76 -3.90 -25.09 -4.58
N SER A 77 -4.08 -25.13 -5.91
CA SER A 77 -4.99 -24.24 -6.59
C SER A 77 -6.44 -24.51 -6.19
N ASP A 78 -7.19 -23.43 -6.01
CA ASP A 78 -8.65 -23.52 -5.97
C ASP A 78 -9.16 -24.13 -7.30
N ASP A 79 -10.00 -25.16 -7.21
CA ASP A 79 -10.62 -25.88 -8.34
C ASP A 79 -11.54 -24.98 -9.19
N SER A 80 -11.67 -23.70 -8.82
CA SER A 80 -12.44 -22.68 -9.53
C SER A 80 -11.85 -22.26 -10.89
N VAL A 81 -10.58 -22.57 -11.17
CA VAL A 81 -9.93 -22.31 -12.46
C VAL A 81 -9.64 -23.62 -13.20
N SER A 82 -9.87 -23.63 -14.52
CA SER A 82 -9.58 -24.82 -15.31
C SER A 82 -8.09 -25.17 -15.23
N ALA A 83 -7.77 -26.45 -15.05
CA ALA A 83 -6.39 -26.92 -14.94
C ALA A 83 -5.53 -26.47 -16.15
N ALA A 84 -6.11 -26.40 -17.34
CA ALA A 84 -5.41 -25.98 -18.56
C ALA A 84 -5.10 -24.48 -18.58
N ASP A 85 -5.95 -23.63 -18.02
CA ASP A 85 -5.69 -22.19 -17.95
C ASP A 85 -4.70 -21.86 -16.84
N LEU A 86 -4.78 -22.59 -15.72
CA LEU A 86 -3.81 -22.50 -14.64
C LEU A 86 -2.42 -22.96 -15.09
N GLU A 87 -2.32 -24.09 -15.78
CA GLU A 87 -1.05 -24.59 -16.32
C GLU A 87 -0.40 -23.55 -17.24
N LYS A 88 -1.17 -22.92 -18.14
CA LYS A 88 -0.68 -21.86 -19.01
C LYS A 88 -0.23 -20.62 -18.23
N LEU A 89 -0.93 -20.26 -17.16
CA LEU A 89 -0.56 -19.13 -16.31
C LEU A 89 0.78 -19.41 -15.62
N CYS A 90 0.92 -20.56 -14.97
CA CYS A 90 2.08 -20.92 -14.16
C CYS A 90 3.30 -21.36 -15.00
N ALA A 91 3.10 -21.76 -16.25
CA ALA A 91 4.19 -22.04 -17.19
C ALA A 91 4.90 -20.78 -17.71
N LYS A 92 4.34 -19.58 -17.47
CA LYS A 92 5.02 -18.32 -17.82
C LYS A 92 6.32 -18.22 -17.04
N LYS A 93 7.38 -17.77 -17.72
CA LYS A 93 8.67 -17.58 -17.06
C LYS A 93 8.64 -16.30 -16.23
N HIS A 94 8.87 -16.44 -14.93
CA HIS A 94 9.03 -15.34 -13.98
C HIS A 94 10.49 -15.26 -13.52
N GLU A 95 10.96 -14.04 -13.26
CA GLU A 95 12.25 -13.87 -12.57
C GLU A 95 12.05 -14.18 -11.09
N CYS A 96 12.84 -15.09 -10.53
CA CYS A 96 12.75 -15.49 -9.14
C CYS A 96 14.14 -15.48 -8.49
N LYS A 97 14.19 -15.12 -7.21
CA LYS A 97 15.40 -15.17 -6.38
C LYS A 97 15.11 -15.72 -4.99
N ALA A 98 16.08 -16.43 -4.41
CA ALA A 98 15.99 -16.87 -3.03
C ALA A 98 15.92 -15.66 -2.08
N TYR A 99 15.01 -15.71 -1.11
CA TYR A 99 14.81 -14.65 -0.14
C TYR A 99 14.34 -15.24 1.19
N LYS A 100 15.14 -15.09 2.26
CA LYS A 100 14.81 -15.54 3.63
C LYS A 100 14.36 -17.01 3.78
N GLY A 101 14.82 -17.90 2.91
CA GLY A 101 14.43 -19.32 2.90
C GLY A 101 13.23 -19.63 2.00
N ASN A 102 12.60 -18.60 1.43
CA ASN A 102 11.53 -18.65 0.45
C ASN A 102 12.03 -18.21 -0.94
N TYR A 103 11.11 -18.03 -1.89
CA TYR A 103 11.38 -17.42 -3.19
C TYR A 103 10.61 -16.11 -3.34
N LEU A 104 11.27 -15.11 -3.90
CA LEU A 104 10.67 -13.85 -4.32
C LEU A 104 10.63 -13.83 -5.85
N CYS A 105 9.43 -13.84 -6.43
CA CYS A 105 9.22 -13.87 -7.88
C CYS A 105 8.56 -12.59 -8.39
N ASP A 106 8.96 -12.12 -9.56
CA ASP A 106 8.35 -10.97 -10.23
C ASP A 106 7.06 -11.35 -10.95
N TRP A 107 5.95 -10.77 -10.48
CA TRP A 107 4.63 -10.86 -11.06
C TRP A 107 4.23 -9.48 -11.55
N TYR A 108 4.44 -9.22 -12.84
CA TYR A 108 4.05 -7.97 -13.51
C TYR A 108 4.68 -6.71 -12.89
N GLY A 109 5.92 -6.78 -12.40
CA GLY A 109 6.61 -5.70 -11.72
C GLY A 109 6.39 -5.69 -10.19
N VAL A 110 5.63 -6.64 -9.66
CA VAL A 110 5.44 -6.84 -8.22
C VAL A 110 6.20 -8.08 -7.77
N TRP A 111 7.15 -7.89 -6.86
CA TRP A 111 7.88 -8.98 -6.23
C TRP A 111 7.04 -9.60 -5.12
N VAL A 112 6.58 -10.85 -5.32
CA VAL A 112 5.75 -11.61 -4.39
C VAL A 112 6.57 -12.72 -3.78
N GLU A 113 6.53 -12.81 -2.44
CA GLU A 113 7.24 -13.85 -1.68
C GLU A 113 6.34 -15.08 -1.53
N SER A 114 6.91 -16.27 -1.74
CA SER A 114 6.21 -17.53 -1.48
C SER A 114 6.04 -17.77 0.01
N ASP A 115 5.03 -18.55 0.37
CA ASP A 115 4.84 -19.10 1.73
C ASP A 115 4.64 -18.08 2.85
N VAL A 116 4.35 -16.82 2.52
CA VAL A 116 4.00 -15.76 3.48
C VAL A 116 2.86 -14.90 2.96
N ASN A 117 2.16 -14.22 3.86
CA ASN A 117 1.13 -13.26 3.49
C ASN A 117 1.77 -11.99 2.88
N TYR A 118 1.28 -11.57 1.71
CA TYR A 118 1.86 -10.42 1.01
C TYR A 118 1.78 -9.10 1.79
N PHE A 119 0.69 -8.87 2.53
CA PHE A 119 0.42 -7.59 3.20
C PHE A 119 1.05 -7.48 4.59
N THR A 120 1.33 -8.60 5.24
CA THR A 120 1.98 -8.62 6.56
C THR A 120 3.43 -9.10 6.55
N LYS A 121 3.85 -9.74 5.44
CA LYS A 121 5.17 -10.37 5.26
C LYS A 121 5.47 -11.42 6.32
N SER A 122 4.43 -12.16 6.71
CA SER A 122 4.48 -13.14 7.80
C SER A 122 3.53 -14.31 7.55
N GLN A 123 3.84 -15.46 8.13
CA GLN A 123 2.92 -16.61 8.21
C GLN A 123 1.93 -16.46 9.36
N ASP A 124 2.34 -15.78 10.43
CA ASP A 124 1.53 -15.54 11.62
C ASP A 124 0.91 -14.15 11.62
N VAL A 125 -0.23 -14.02 12.29
CA VAL A 125 -0.86 -12.74 12.66
C VAL A 125 -1.02 -12.69 14.17
N TYR A 126 -0.48 -11.65 14.80
CA TYR A 126 -0.53 -11.50 16.26
C TYR A 126 -1.66 -10.54 16.69
N PRO A 127 -2.32 -10.76 17.85
CA PRO A 127 -3.36 -9.87 18.36
C PRO A 127 -2.93 -8.41 18.48
N SER A 128 -1.67 -8.13 18.86
CA SER A 128 -1.16 -6.75 18.94
C SER A 128 -1.17 -6.01 17.59
N TRP A 129 -1.15 -6.71 16.46
CA TRP A 129 -1.18 -6.07 15.14
C TRP A 129 -2.53 -5.43 14.87
N LYS A 130 -3.61 -5.97 15.46
CA LYS A 130 -4.96 -5.41 15.34
C LYS A 130 -5.14 -4.14 16.17
N SER A 131 -4.49 -4.08 17.34
CA SER A 131 -4.65 -2.98 18.29
C SER A 131 -3.60 -1.87 18.14
N SER A 132 -2.43 -2.17 17.56
CA SER A 132 -1.34 -1.22 17.36
C SER A 132 -0.89 -1.19 15.91
N ILE A 133 -1.34 -0.16 15.19
CA ILE A 133 -0.90 0.18 13.84
C ILE A 133 -0.36 1.61 13.90
N LYS A 134 0.96 1.76 13.67
CA LYS A 134 1.62 3.06 13.62
C LYS A 134 2.04 3.34 12.19
N THR A 135 1.80 4.55 11.72
CA THR A 135 2.18 4.96 10.36
C THR A 135 2.93 6.27 10.36
N SER A 136 3.83 6.44 9.40
CA SER A 136 4.47 7.72 9.13
C SER A 136 4.78 7.88 7.65
N THR A 137 4.46 9.05 7.10
CA THR A 137 4.77 9.39 5.72
C THR A 137 6.28 9.56 5.53
N VAL A 138 6.87 8.73 4.68
CA VAL A 138 8.30 8.82 4.29
C VAL A 138 8.48 9.87 3.21
N ARG A 139 7.69 9.75 2.13
CA ARG A 139 7.70 10.67 1.00
C ARG A 139 6.36 10.69 0.32
N GLN A 140 5.93 11.87 -0.12
CA GLN A 140 4.69 12.02 -0.86
C GLN A 140 4.82 13.08 -1.94
N ASN A 141 4.24 12.79 -3.10
CA ASN A 141 4.00 13.74 -4.19
C ASN A 141 2.55 13.59 -4.69
N ALA A 142 2.23 14.24 -5.81
CA ALA A 142 0.87 14.25 -6.35
C ALA A 142 0.33 12.86 -6.74
N GLN A 143 1.21 11.93 -7.14
CA GLN A 143 0.82 10.63 -7.72
C GLN A 143 1.26 9.42 -6.92
N GLN A 144 2.18 9.60 -5.97
CA GLN A 144 2.71 8.52 -5.16
C GLN A 144 2.91 8.98 -3.71
N SER A 145 2.62 8.09 -2.78
CA SER A 145 3.01 8.22 -1.37
C SER A 145 3.66 6.93 -0.90
N VAL A 146 4.60 7.05 0.03
CA VAL A 146 5.26 5.94 0.69
C VAL A 146 5.11 6.15 2.19
N ILE A 147 4.51 5.17 2.83
CA ILE A 147 4.15 5.18 4.24
C ILE A 147 4.90 4.04 4.92
N ASP A 148 5.68 4.35 5.96
CA ASP A 148 6.20 3.34 6.87
C ASP A 148 5.07 2.90 7.80
N VAL A 149 4.99 1.61 8.07
CA VAL A 149 3.98 0.97 8.91
C VAL A 149 4.67 0.08 9.93
N VAL A 150 4.27 0.19 11.18
CA VAL A 150 4.63 -0.78 12.22
C VAL A 150 3.36 -1.42 12.75
N LEU A 151 3.26 -2.74 12.57
CA LEU A 151 2.19 -3.58 13.12
C LEU A 151 2.68 -4.21 14.42
N GLY A 152 1.90 -4.05 15.49
CA GLY A 152 2.20 -4.61 16.81
C GLY A 152 3.06 -3.70 17.68
N GLU A 153 3.07 -4.02 18.97
CA GLU A 153 3.95 -3.42 19.97
C GLU A 153 4.09 -4.35 21.18
N GLY A 154 5.09 -4.09 22.03
CA GLY A 154 5.29 -4.84 23.28
C GLY A 154 6.15 -6.08 23.10
N LYS A 155 5.67 -7.23 23.61
CA LYS A 155 6.44 -8.49 23.67
C LYS A 155 6.24 -9.41 22.46
N GLU A 156 5.17 -9.21 21.71
CA GLU A 156 4.93 -9.93 20.45
C GLU A 156 5.82 -9.36 19.35
N THR A 157 6.10 -10.16 18.32
CA THR A 157 6.89 -9.73 17.16
C THR A 157 6.16 -8.60 16.43
N SER A 158 6.84 -7.46 16.26
CA SER A 158 6.34 -6.38 15.41
C SER A 158 6.74 -6.60 13.95
N SER A 159 5.87 -6.25 13.01
CA SER A 159 6.20 -6.21 11.58
C SER A 159 6.42 -4.75 11.14
N SER A 160 7.58 -4.47 10.54
CA SER A 160 7.90 -3.16 9.96
C SER A 160 7.83 -3.27 8.45
N LEU A 161 7.01 -2.42 7.84
CA LEU A 161 6.67 -2.49 6.43
C LEU A 161 6.76 -1.10 5.79
N GLN A 162 7.01 -1.08 4.49
CA GLN A 162 6.88 0.09 3.66
C GLN A 162 5.75 -0.13 2.64
N VAL A 163 4.73 0.73 2.71
CA VAL A 163 3.54 0.68 1.86
C VAL A 163 3.59 1.82 0.86
N THR A 164 3.61 1.48 -0.42
CA THR A 164 3.50 2.47 -1.49
C THR A 164 2.06 2.58 -1.95
N LEU A 165 1.53 3.80 -1.97
CA LEU A 165 0.26 4.14 -2.58
C LEU A 165 0.50 4.88 -3.89
N LYS A 166 -0.34 4.58 -4.89
CA LYS A 166 -0.47 5.36 -6.12
C LYS A 166 -1.85 5.99 -6.18
N LYS A 167 -1.93 7.14 -6.85
CA LYS A 167 -3.19 7.80 -7.10
C LYS A 167 -3.95 7.08 -8.23
N ASP A 168 -5.18 6.70 -7.95
CA ASP A 168 -6.12 6.08 -8.88
C ASP A 168 -7.39 6.94 -8.94
N GLY A 169 -7.45 7.82 -9.94
CA GLY A 169 -8.44 8.89 -10.01
C GLY A 169 -8.36 9.82 -8.78
N VAL A 170 -9.42 9.85 -7.98
CA VAL A 170 -9.49 10.63 -6.73
C VAL A 170 -8.99 9.85 -5.52
N ASN A 171 -8.81 8.55 -5.64
CA ASN A 171 -8.47 7.66 -4.53
C ASN A 171 -6.98 7.38 -4.46
N TRP A 172 -6.51 7.01 -3.27
CA TRP A 172 -5.19 6.43 -3.08
C TRP A 172 -5.35 4.93 -2.91
N LYS A 173 -4.63 4.15 -3.71
CA LYS A 173 -4.63 2.69 -3.62
C LYS A 173 -3.23 2.17 -3.36
N ILE A 174 -3.13 1.15 -2.51
CA ILE A 174 -1.90 0.41 -2.24
C ILE A 174 -1.47 -0.27 -3.53
N SER A 175 -0.24 -0.01 -3.94
CA SER A 175 0.38 -0.59 -5.15
C SER A 175 1.55 -1.52 -4.84
N SER A 176 2.13 -1.45 -3.63
CA SER A 176 3.12 -2.42 -3.16
C SER A 176 3.27 -2.38 -1.64
N VAL A 177 3.69 -3.52 -1.07
CA VAL A 177 4.12 -3.65 0.33
C VAL A 177 5.47 -4.37 0.35
N THR A 178 6.45 -3.78 1.02
CA THR A 178 7.80 -4.36 1.25
C THR A 178 8.17 -4.26 2.73
N GLU A 179 9.27 -4.89 3.12
CA GLU A 179 9.94 -4.64 4.41
C GLU A 179 11.00 -3.54 4.27
#